data_AF-A0A925X2V5-F1
#
_entry.id   AF-A0A925X2V5-F1
#
_cell.length_a   1.000
_cell.length_b   1.000
_cell.length_c   1.000
_cell.angle_alpha   90.00
_cell.angle_beta   90.00
_cell.angle_gamma   90.00
#
_symmetry.space_group_name_H-M   'P 1'
#
loop_
_entity.id
_entity.type
_entity.pdbx_description
1 polymer ?
#
loop_
_entity_poly.entity_id
_entity_poly.type
_entity_poly.pdbx_seq_one_letter_code
_entity_poly.pdbx_strand_id
1 'polypeptide(L)'
;MEGIFTVFIFFAVIVITALLFGGWVIISLVRFMLRGITAAVSPASLPPAPKPSQATIRCTNDRCRHANPAIAQFCRRCGNALPAVQRVPVRRAAMW
;
A
#
# COMPACT_ATOMS: atom_id res chain seq x y z
N MET A 1 -48.95 6.08 -27.43
CA MET A 1 -47.88 5.10 -27.15
C MET A 1 -46.68 5.74 -26.47
N GLU A 2 -46.30 6.96 -26.85
CA GLU A 2 -45.15 7.68 -26.27
C GLU A 2 -45.24 7.90 -24.75
N GLY A 3 -46.39 8.34 -24.22
CA GLY A 3 -46.54 8.60 -22.78
C GLY A 3 -46.33 7.37 -21.88
N ILE A 4 -46.74 6.18 -22.35
CA ILE A 4 -46.55 4.93 -21.59
C ILE A 4 -45.06 4.59 -21.51
N PHE A 5 -44.33 4.74 -22.62
CA PHE A 5 -42.89 4.49 -22.67
C PHE A 5 -42.10 5.44 -21.74
N THR A 6 -42.47 6.71 -21.70
CA THR A 6 -41.86 7.71 -20.80
C THR A 6 -42.06 7.33 -19.33
N VAL A 7 -43.27 6.88 -18.95
CA VAL A 7 -43.56 6.44 -17.58
C VAL A 7 -42.69 5.23 -17.20
N PHE A 8 -42.57 4.24 -18.09
CA PHE A 8 -41.71 3.07 -17.83
C PHE A 8 -40.24 3.46 -17.64
N ILE A 9 -39.71 4.38 -18.43
CA ILE A 9 -38.34 4.87 -18.27
C ILE A 9 -38.16 5.56 -16.93
N PHE A 10 -39.09 6.43 -16.54
CA PHE A 10 -39.03 7.11 -15.23
C PHE A 10 -38.98 6.11 -14.08
N PHE A 11 -39.88 5.12 -14.09
CA PHE A 11 -39.87 4.06 -13.07
C PHE A 11 -38.59 3.24 -13.08
N ALA A 12 -38.08 2.87 -14.26
CA ALA A 12 -36.83 2.14 -14.38
C ALA A 12 -35.67 2.90 -13.75
N VAL A 13 -35.56 4.21 -14.04
CA VAL A 13 -34.50 5.07 -13.47
C VAL A 13 -34.64 5.16 -11.95
N ILE A 14 -35.85 5.34 -11.42
CA ILE A 14 -36.09 5.40 -9.97
C ILE A 14 -35.68 4.07 -9.30
N VAL A 15 -36.09 2.94 -9.86
CA VAL A 15 -35.75 1.63 -9.31
C VAL A 15 -34.25 1.37 -9.35
N ILE A 16 -33.60 1.65 -10.49
CA ILE A 16 -32.15 1.46 -10.64
C ILE A 16 -31.40 2.34 -9.65
N THR A 17 -31.74 3.63 -9.57
CA THR A 17 -31.08 4.56 -8.64
C THR A 17 -31.30 4.16 -7.19
N ALA A 18 -32.51 3.76 -6.81
CA ALA A 18 -32.81 3.26 -5.47
C ALA A 18 -32.01 2.00 -5.11
N LEU A 19 -31.85 1.06 -6.05
CA LEU A 19 -31.07 -0.16 -5.83
C LEU A 19 -29.57 0.13 -5.72
N LEU A 20 -29.03 1.00 -6.57
CA LEU A 20 -27.62 1.39 -6.53
C LEU A 20 -27.29 2.14 -5.24
N PHE A 21 -28.09 3.15 -4.87
CA PHE A 21 -27.90 3.90 -3.64
C PHE A 21 -28.14 3.02 -2.41
N GLY A 22 -29.25 2.27 -2.38
CA GLY A 22 -29.59 1.38 -1.28
C GLY A 22 -28.52 0.31 -1.05
N GLY A 23 -28.11 -0.38 -2.12
CA GLY A 23 -27.03 -1.37 -2.08
C GLY A 23 -25.71 -0.77 -1.61
N TRP A 24 -25.32 0.40 -2.14
CA TRP A 24 -24.10 1.10 -1.72
C TRP A 24 -24.12 1.51 -0.24
N VAL A 25 -25.26 2.02 0.26
CA VAL A 25 -25.44 2.38 1.67
C VAL A 25 -25.31 1.14 2.55
N ILE A 26 -25.96 0.03 2.19
CA ILE A 26 -25.89 -1.23 2.95
C ILE A 26 -24.44 -1.74 2.99
N ILE A 27 -23.74 -1.78 1.84
CA ILE A 27 -22.34 -2.22 1.78
C ILE A 27 -21.45 -1.33 2.64
N SER A 28 -21.66 -0.01 2.57
CA SER A 28 -20.89 0.97 3.35
C SER A 28 -21.11 0.78 4.85
N LEU A 29 -22.37 0.54 5.26
CA LEU A 29 -22.74 0.29 6.65
C LEU A 29 -22.13 -1.01 7.18
N VAL A 30 -22.24 -2.10 6.40
CA VAL A 30 -21.65 -3.40 6.73
C VAL A 30 -20.13 -3.27 6.85
N ARG A 31 -19.47 -2.58 5.91
CA ARG A 31 -18.02 -2.36 5.94
C ARG A 31 -17.60 -1.52 7.14
N PHE A 32 -18.40 -0.53 7.53
CA PHE A 32 -18.17 0.28 8.72
C PHE A 32 -18.29 -0.54 10.01
N MET A 33 -19.34 -1.35 10.14
CA MET A 33 -19.53 -2.26 11.27
C MET A 33 -18.39 -3.28 11.36
N LEU A 34 -18.04 -3.94 10.24
CA LEU A 34 -16.91 -4.87 10.20
C LEU A 34 -15.61 -4.20 10.63
N ARG A 35 -15.31 -2.98 10.15
CA ARG A 35 -14.15 -2.21 10.60
C ARG A 35 -14.18 -1.95 12.11
N GLY A 36 -15.32 -1.51 12.65
CA GLY A 36 -15.49 -1.28 14.08
C GLY A 36 -15.25 -2.52 14.92
N ILE A 37 -15.84 -3.65 14.53
CA ILE A 37 -15.67 -4.94 15.22
C ILE A 37 -14.22 -5.41 15.12
N THR A 38 -13.61 -5.38 13.92
CA THR A 38 -12.20 -5.76 13.76
C THR A 38 -11.27 -4.84 14.56
N ALA A 39 -11.57 -3.56 14.70
CA ALA A 39 -10.78 -2.64 15.52
C ALA A 39 -10.93 -2.91 17.03
N ALA A 40 -12.14 -3.32 17.47
CA ALA A 40 -12.40 -3.66 18.87
C ALA A 40 -11.79 -5.02 19.28
N VAL A 41 -11.71 -5.97 18.34
CA VAL A 41 -11.20 -7.33 18.59
C VAL A 41 -9.73 -7.48 18.20
N SER A 42 -9.18 -6.58 17.38
CA SER A 42 -7.75 -6.64 17.05
C SER A 42 -6.93 -6.27 18.28
N PRO A 43 -6.03 -7.16 18.75
CA PRO A 43 -5.02 -6.74 19.72
C PRO A 43 -4.24 -5.59 19.08
N ALA A 44 -3.97 -4.54 19.87
CA ALA A 44 -3.19 -3.38 19.44
C ALA A 44 -2.04 -3.86 18.56
N SER A 45 -2.15 -3.57 17.26
CA SER A 45 -1.21 -4.06 16.25
C SER A 45 0.18 -3.74 16.74
N LEU A 46 1.00 -4.78 16.99
CA LEU A 46 2.40 -4.59 17.33
C LEU A 46 2.98 -3.52 16.41
N PRO A 47 3.81 -2.60 16.92
CA PRO A 47 4.42 -1.59 16.08
C PRO A 47 5.01 -2.29 14.85
N PRO A 48 4.73 -1.79 13.63
CA PRO A 48 5.18 -2.44 12.41
C PRO A 48 6.67 -2.72 12.57
N ALA A 49 7.05 -3.98 12.37
CA ALA A 49 8.42 -4.43 12.57
C ALA A 49 9.38 -3.40 11.92
N PRO A 50 10.42 -2.95 12.63
CA PRO A 50 11.32 -1.93 12.10
C PRO A 50 11.79 -2.41 10.74
N LYS A 51 11.38 -1.68 9.69
CA LYS A 51 11.79 -1.96 8.31
C LYS A 51 13.30 -2.08 8.36
N PRO A 52 13.92 -3.17 7.88
CA PRO A 52 15.37 -3.30 7.90
C PRO A 52 15.90 -2.03 7.26
N SER A 53 16.68 -1.25 8.01
CA SER A 53 17.26 -0.02 7.50
C SER A 53 18.05 -0.45 6.27
N GLN A 54 17.55 -0.07 5.10
CA GLN A 54 18.26 -0.38 3.87
C GLN A 54 19.53 0.44 3.99
N ALA A 55 20.64 -0.24 4.27
CA ALA A 55 21.94 0.40 4.34
C ALA A 55 22.11 1.21 3.05
N THR A 56 22.37 2.49 3.19
CA THR A 56 22.61 3.37 2.04
C THR A 56 24.09 3.67 1.98
N ILE A 57 24.65 3.63 0.77
CA ILE A 57 26.06 3.93 0.50
C ILE A 57 26.09 5.21 -0.32
N ARG A 58 26.91 6.17 0.09
CA ARG A 58 27.13 7.39 -0.69
C ARG A 58 28.09 7.11 -1.84
N CYS A 59 27.80 7.67 -3.00
CA CYS A 59 28.71 7.62 -4.13
C CYS A 59 30.06 8.28 -3.75
N THR A 60 31.16 7.61 -4.08
CA THR A 60 32.54 8.06 -3.85
C THR A 60 32.95 9.25 -4.73
N ASN A 61 32.18 9.56 -5.77
CA ASN A 61 32.42 10.76 -6.57
C ASN A 61 32.00 12.01 -5.79
N ASP A 62 32.99 12.86 -5.47
CA ASP A 62 32.82 14.09 -4.68
C ASP A 62 31.78 15.06 -5.23
N ARG A 63 31.60 15.09 -6.56
CA ARG A 63 30.60 15.97 -7.19
C ARG A 63 29.18 15.40 -7.12
N CYS A 64 29.04 14.08 -7.03
CA CYS A 64 27.74 13.42 -7.06
C CYS A 64 27.17 13.17 -5.66
N ARG A 65 27.94 12.48 -4.80
CA ARG A 65 27.61 12.09 -3.41
C ARG A 65 26.19 11.52 -3.19
N HIS A 66 25.56 11.04 -4.25
CA HIS A 66 24.19 10.55 -4.20
C HIS A 66 24.10 9.32 -3.28
N ALA A 67 23.03 9.24 -2.49
CA ALA A 67 22.75 8.07 -1.67
C ALA A 67 22.18 6.96 -2.56
N ASN A 68 22.83 5.80 -2.55
CA ASN A 68 22.40 4.62 -3.30
C ASN A 68 22.07 3.51 -2.30
N PRO A 69 21.17 2.58 -2.66
CA PRO A 69 20.97 1.41 -1.82
C PRO A 69 22.26 0.57 -1.81
N ALA A 70 22.59 -0.06 -0.69
CA ALA A 70 23.82 -0.82 -0.56
C ALA A 70 23.95 -1.90 -1.64
N ILE A 71 22.85 -2.52 -2.08
CA ILE A 71 22.86 -3.54 -3.13
C ILE A 71 23.25 -3.02 -4.53
N ALA A 72 23.34 -1.70 -4.74
CA ALA A 72 23.67 -1.16 -6.05
C ALA A 72 25.16 -1.32 -6.36
N GLN A 73 25.48 -1.89 -7.52
CA GLN A 73 26.85 -1.97 -8.04
C GLN A 73 27.31 -0.64 -8.65
N PHE A 74 26.38 0.18 -9.13
CA PHE A 74 26.63 1.46 -9.78
C PHE A 74 25.75 2.56 -9.20
N CYS A 75 26.27 3.79 -9.18
CA CYS A 75 25.51 4.95 -8.75
C CYS A 75 24.38 5.24 -9.75
N ARG A 76 23.14 5.33 -9.24
CA ARG A 76 21.95 5.63 -10.03
C ARG A 76 21.96 7.01 -10.70
N ARG A 77 22.82 7.92 -10.24
CA ARG A 77 22.89 9.31 -10.74
C ARG A 77 24.04 9.54 -11.73
N CYS A 78 25.24 9.09 -11.41
CA CYS A 78 26.44 9.36 -12.21
C CYS A 78 27.06 8.11 -12.86
N GLY A 79 26.50 6.92 -12.64
CA GLY A 79 27.00 5.67 -13.19
C GLY A 79 28.31 5.16 -12.57
N ASN A 80 28.92 5.89 -11.64
CA ASN A 80 30.19 5.49 -11.03
C ASN A 80 30.05 4.18 -10.23
N ALA A 81 31.06 3.33 -10.27
CA ALA A 81 31.09 2.07 -9.53
C ALA A 81 31.03 2.36 -8.02
N LEU A 82 30.16 1.64 -7.31
CA LEU A 82 30.04 1.71 -5.86
C LEU A 82 30.95 0.64 -5.22
N PRO A 83 31.47 0.87 -4.01
CA PRO A 83 32.23 -0.14 -3.30
C PRO A 83 31.35 -1.37 -3.04
N ALA A 84 31.87 -2.57 -3.34
CA ALA A 84 31.14 -3.81 -3.13
C ALA A 84 30.75 -3.96 -1.66
N VAL A 85 29.49 -4.29 -1.39
CA VAL A 85 29.02 -4.54 -0.03
C VAL A 85 29.75 -5.74 0.53
N GLN A 86 30.63 -5.50 1.50
CA GLN A 86 31.21 -6.54 2.32
C GLN A 86 30.09 -7.15 3.16
N ARG A 87 29.47 -8.23 2.65
CA ARG A 87 28.49 -9.00 3.41
C ARG A 87 29.27 -9.72 4.52
N VAL A 88 29.33 -9.12 5.70
CA VAL A 88 29.84 -9.81 6.89
C VAL A 88 28.85 -10.95 7.19
N PRO A 89 29.25 -12.23 7.10
CA PRO A 89 28.37 -13.33 7.44
C PRO A 89 28.16 -13.34 8.95
N VAL A 90 27.07 -12.73 9.41
CA VAL A 90 26.69 -12.77 10.83
C VAL A 90 26.09 -14.16 11.09
N ARG A 91 26.89 -15.08 11.64
CA ARG A 91 26.41 -16.34 12.22
C ARG A 91 25.49 -15.98 13.38
N ARG A 92 24.16 -16.06 13.19
CA ARG A 92 23.22 -16.00 14.31
C ARG A 92 23.29 -17.33 15.05
N ALA A 93 23.79 -17.32 16.28
CA ALA A 93 23.59 -18.43 17.20
C ALA A 93 22.10 -18.45 17.59
N ALA A 94 21.43 -19.57 17.33
CA ALA A 94 20.11 -19.80 17.90
C ALA A 94 20.28 -20.04 19.41
N MET A 95 19.66 -19.19 20.22
CA MET A 95 19.50 -19.43 21.65
C MET A 95 18.10 -19.99 21.83
N TRP A 96 18.04 -21.14 22.48
CA TRP A 96 16.86 -22.00 22.65
C TRP A 96 15.95 -21.47 23.75
#